data_AF-A0A7S0N4I3-F1
#
_entry.id   AF-A0A7S0N4I3-F1
#
_cell.length_a   1.000
_cell.length_b   1.000
_cell.length_c   1.000
_cell.angle_alpha   90.00
_cell.angle_beta   90.00
_cell.angle_gamma   90.00
#
_symmetry.space_group_name_H-M   'P 1'
#
loop_
_entity.id
_entity.type
_entity.pdbx_description
1 polymer ?
#
loop_
_entity_poly.entity_id
_entity_poly.type
_entity_poly.pdbx_seq_one_letter_code
_entity_poly.pdbx_strand_id
1 'polypeptide(L)'
;LSFGPFLSEQAWAVLPPHIAAAVGAMDDKSYTSDQHVPTTHEHHIKVVRHEVSPPSSWKAKTVVSYGYVGHSNNIQKAGEVPTVRINYDILPIVVQVSEKRQALYHFVTQLCAIV
;
A
#
# COMPACT_ATOMS: atom_id res chain seq x y z
N LEU A 1 -1.96 8.16 6.90
CA LEU A 1 -3.32 8.14 6.30
C LEU A 1 -3.70 6.68 6.09
N SER A 2 -4.88 6.23 6.49
CA SER A 2 -5.26 4.82 6.38
C SER A 2 -6.67 4.62 5.82
N PHE A 3 -6.91 3.44 5.25
CA PHE A 3 -8.21 3.01 4.75
C PHE A 3 -8.59 1.68 5.40
N GLY A 4 -9.85 1.54 5.79
CA GLY A 4 -10.34 0.35 6.47
C GLY A 4 -9.89 0.22 7.94
N PRO A 5 -10.05 -0.97 8.54
CA PRO A 5 -9.67 -1.20 9.93
C PRO A 5 -8.14 -1.19 10.09
N PHE A 6 -7.68 -0.74 11.25
CA PHE A 6 -6.28 -0.88 11.61
C PHE A 6 -5.88 -2.35 11.71
N LEU A 7 -4.71 -2.65 11.17
CA LEU A 7 -4.12 -3.98 11.25
C LEU A 7 -3.56 -4.19 12.66
N SER A 8 -3.81 -5.38 13.23
CA SER A 8 -3.16 -5.80 14.47
C SER A 8 -1.66 -6.04 14.23
N GLU A 9 -0.85 -6.06 15.29
CA GLU A 9 0.59 -6.37 15.19
C GLU A 9 0.85 -7.72 14.51
N GLN A 10 0.01 -8.73 14.81
CA GLN A 10 0.08 -10.04 14.18
C GLN A 10 -0.24 -9.97 12.69
N ALA A 11 -1.20 -9.13 12.29
CA ALA A 11 -1.55 -8.92 10.89
C ALA A 11 -0.41 -8.23 10.12
N TRP A 12 0.25 -7.25 10.73
CA TRP A 12 1.45 -6.62 10.16
C TRP A 12 2.60 -7.61 9.96
N ALA A 13 2.82 -8.51 10.91
CA ALA A 13 3.90 -9.49 10.85
C ALA A 13 3.77 -10.50 9.70
N VAL A 14 2.54 -10.77 9.23
CA VAL A 14 2.29 -11.73 8.13
C VAL A 14 2.13 -11.05 6.77
N LEU A 15 2.14 -9.72 6.70
CA LEU A 15 2.05 -9.02 5.43
C LEU A 15 3.35 -9.11 4.64
N PRO A 16 3.30 -9.44 3.34
CA PRO A 16 4.44 -9.31 2.46
C PRO A 16 4.95 -7.85 2.44
N PRO A 17 6.27 -7.63 2.35
CA PRO A 17 6.85 -6.28 2.42
C PRO A 17 6.25 -5.28 1.42
N HIS A 18 5.93 -5.73 0.20
CA HIS A 18 5.35 -4.89 -0.84
C HIS A 18 3.90 -4.47 -0.53
N ILE A 19 3.11 -5.33 0.14
CA ILE A 19 1.76 -4.97 0.59
C ILE A 19 1.83 -4.05 1.80
N ALA A 20 2.73 -4.33 2.76
CA ALA A 20 2.95 -3.48 3.92
C ALA A 20 3.32 -2.04 3.52
N ALA A 21 4.22 -1.90 2.54
CA ALA A 21 4.61 -0.59 1.98
C ALA A 21 3.43 0.14 1.31
N ALA A 22 2.51 -0.58 0.67
CA ALA A 22 1.32 0.02 0.04
C ALA A 22 0.27 0.47 1.07
N VAL A 23 0.15 -0.20 2.21
CA VAL A 23 -0.76 0.18 3.31
C VAL A 23 -0.30 1.47 3.99
N GLY A 24 1.02 1.64 4.18
CA GLY A 24 1.61 2.82 4.82
C GLY A 24 2.16 3.88 3.84
N ALA A 25 1.68 3.90 2.58
CA ALA A 25 2.37 4.64 1.52
C ALA A 25 2.46 6.17 1.72
N MET A 26 1.60 6.78 2.55
CA MET A 26 1.64 8.19 2.94
C MET A 26 1.96 8.41 4.42
N ASP A 27 2.33 7.37 5.15
CA ASP A 27 2.77 7.54 6.52
C ASP A 27 4.11 8.29 6.54
N ASP A 28 4.26 9.17 7.53
CA ASP A 28 5.43 10.04 7.73
C ASP A 28 5.76 11.01 6.58
N LYS A 29 4.87 11.19 5.60
CA LYS A 29 5.03 12.19 4.54
C LYS A 29 4.54 13.56 4.99
N SER A 30 5.33 14.59 4.69
CA SER A 30 4.97 16.00 4.90
C SER A 30 5.03 16.76 3.58
N TYR A 31 4.09 17.68 3.39
CA TYR A 31 4.01 18.56 2.24
C TYR A 31 3.96 20.00 2.74
N THR A 32 4.81 20.85 2.17
CA THR A 32 4.91 22.26 2.53
C THR A 32 4.83 23.10 1.27
N SER A 33 4.35 24.33 1.42
CA SER A 33 4.27 25.33 0.36
C SER A 33 5.11 26.56 0.71
N ASP A 34 5.49 27.31 -0.32
CA ASP A 34 6.24 28.55 -0.13
C ASP A 34 5.39 29.60 0.60
N GLN A 35 6.00 30.29 1.56
CA GLN A 35 5.34 31.16 2.56
C GLN A 35 4.48 32.31 2.00
N HIS A 36 4.52 32.57 0.70
CA HIS A 36 3.86 33.72 0.06
C HIS A 36 2.99 33.34 -1.14
N VAL A 37 2.82 32.04 -1.41
CA VAL A 37 2.01 31.58 -2.55
C VAL A 37 0.85 30.72 -2.04
N PRO A 38 -0.40 31.18 -2.18
CA PRO A 38 -1.58 30.36 -1.91
C PRO A 38 -1.51 29.09 -2.75
N THR A 39 -1.23 27.97 -2.09
CA THR A 39 -1.03 26.67 -2.73
C THR A 39 -2.06 25.70 -2.20
N THR A 40 -2.76 25.06 -3.13
CA THR A 40 -3.65 23.93 -2.85
C THR A 40 -2.88 22.64 -3.07
N HIS A 41 -2.75 21.82 -2.04
CA HIS A 41 -2.16 20.49 -2.13
C HIS A 41 -3.26 19.49 -2.47
N GLU A 42 -3.21 18.93 -3.66
CA GLU A 42 -4.18 17.94 -4.13
C GLU A 42 -3.56 16.55 -4.20
N HIS A 43 -4.13 15.61 -3.45
CA HIS A 43 -3.71 14.22 -3.40
C HIS A 43 -4.79 13.34 -4.01
N HIS A 44 -4.47 12.69 -5.12
CA HIS A 44 -5.33 11.67 -5.74
C HIS A 44 -4.87 10.29 -5.31
N ILE A 45 -5.76 9.56 -4.63
CA ILE A 45 -5.46 8.29 -3.98
C ILE A 45 -6.33 7.20 -4.59
N LYS A 46 -5.70 6.15 -5.11
CA LYS A 46 -6.37 4.94 -5.58
C LYS A 46 -6.17 3.84 -4.54
N VAL A 47 -7.27 3.38 -3.96
CA VAL A 47 -7.28 2.39 -2.89
C VAL A 47 -7.63 1.03 -3.47
N VAL A 48 -6.91 0.00 -3.04
CA VAL A 48 -7.11 -1.39 -3.44
C VAL A 48 -7.24 -2.27 -2.20
N ARG A 49 -8.23 -3.17 -2.22
CA ARG A 49 -8.37 -4.20 -1.19
C ARG A 49 -7.38 -5.34 -1.45
N HIS A 50 -6.63 -5.71 -0.44
CA HIS A 50 -5.74 -6.85 -0.43
C HIS A 50 -6.29 -7.94 0.49
N GLU A 51 -6.14 -9.19 0.07
CA GLU A 51 -6.42 -10.37 0.88
C GLU A 51 -5.18 -11.25 0.89
N VAL A 52 -4.50 -11.29 2.04
CA VAL A 52 -3.25 -12.02 2.22
C VAL A 52 -3.55 -13.30 2.98
N SER A 53 -3.37 -14.43 2.30
CA SER A 53 -3.46 -15.76 2.89
C SER A 53 -2.06 -16.25 3.26
N PRO A 54 -1.69 -16.25 4.56
CA PRO A 54 -0.39 -16.72 5.00
C PRO A 54 -0.20 -18.22 4.73
N PRO A 55 1.04 -18.73 4.72
CA PRO A 55 1.30 -20.15 4.57
C PRO A 55 0.51 -20.99 5.57
N SER A 56 -0.05 -22.12 5.12
CA SER A 56 -0.83 -23.04 5.98
C SER A 56 -0.08 -23.45 7.26
N SER A 57 1.26 -23.51 7.22
CA SER A 57 2.10 -23.80 8.38
C SER A 57 1.98 -22.81 9.53
N TRP A 58 1.60 -21.56 9.26
CA TRP A 58 1.52 -20.51 10.27
C TRP A 58 0.19 -20.49 11.03
N LYS A 59 -0.82 -21.28 10.60
CA LYS A 59 -2.17 -21.34 11.20
C LYS A 59 -2.83 -19.97 11.42
N ALA A 60 -2.40 -18.96 10.66
CA ALA A 60 -2.92 -17.61 10.74
C ALA A 60 -4.13 -17.46 9.80
N LYS A 61 -5.09 -16.61 10.19
CA LYS A 61 -6.25 -16.28 9.34
C LYS A 61 -5.82 -15.38 8.19
N THR A 62 -6.59 -15.39 7.10
CA THR A 62 -6.44 -14.43 6.01
C THR A 62 -6.55 -13.00 6.55
N VAL A 63 -5.59 -12.17 6.19
CA VAL A 63 -5.54 -10.76 6.57
C VAL A 63 -6.12 -9.92 5.43
N VAL A 64 -7.09 -9.07 5.76
CA VAL A 64 -7.63 -8.08 4.83
C VAL A 64 -6.97 -6.75 5.13
N SER A 65 -6.33 -6.15 4.12
CA SER A 65 -5.73 -4.82 4.23
C SER A 65 -6.13 -3.94 3.04
N TYR A 66 -5.92 -2.64 3.17
CA TYR A 66 -6.20 -1.68 2.10
C TYR A 66 -4.92 -0.91 1.80
N GLY A 67 -4.32 -1.23 0.66
CA GLY A 67 -3.18 -0.49 0.14
C GLY A 67 -3.67 0.64 -0.75
N TYR A 68 -2.82 1.65 -0.93
CA TYR A 68 -3.14 2.73 -1.84
C TYR A 68 -1.92 3.26 -2.58
N VAL A 69 -2.19 3.82 -3.76
CA VAL A 69 -1.21 4.56 -4.55
C VAL A 69 -1.70 6.00 -4.64
N GLY A 70 -0.83 6.94 -4.29
CA GLY A 70 -1.14 8.36 -4.28
C GLY A 70 -0.30 9.15 -5.29
N HIS A 71 -0.94 10.07 -6.01
CA HIS A 71 -0.27 11.12 -6.78
C HIS A 71 -0.57 12.47 -6.15
N SER A 72 0.45 13.31 -5.99
CA SER A 72 0.35 14.60 -5.30
C SER A 72 0.66 15.73 -6.27
N ASN A 73 -0.23 16.72 -6.31
CA ASN A 73 -0.14 17.89 -7.16
C ASN A 73 -0.22 19.15 -6.31
N ASN A 74 0.51 20.18 -6.75
CA ASN A 74 0.42 21.51 -6.18
C ASN A 74 -0.27 22.41 -7.20
N ILE A 75 -1.41 22.97 -6.81
CA ILE A 75 -2.19 23.89 -7.64
C ILE A 75 -2.05 25.28 -7.04
N GLN A 76 -1.58 26.21 -7.86
CA GLN A 76 -1.48 27.62 -7.51
C GLN A 76 -2.43 28.38 -8.43
N LYS A 77 -3.49 28.95 -7.86
CA LYS A 77 -4.45 29.78 -8.60
C LYS A 77 -4.65 31.10 -7.88
N ALA A 78 -4.59 32.19 -8.63
CA ALA A 78 -4.83 33.52 -8.11
C ALA A 78 -6.26 33.62 -7.55
N GLY A 79 -6.36 33.99 -6.27
CA GLY A 79 -7.64 34.16 -5.57
C GLY A 79 -8.29 32.88 -5.04
N GLU A 80 -7.65 31.71 -5.16
CA GLU A 80 -8.12 30.49 -4.52
C GLU A 80 -7.63 30.41 -3.06
N VAL A 81 -8.49 29.93 -2.16
CA VAL A 81 -8.14 29.71 -0.75
C VAL A 81 -7.21 28.51 -0.65
N PRO A 82 -6.03 28.63 -0.02
CA PRO A 82 -5.11 27.51 0.13
C PRO A 82 -5.79 26.37 0.90
N THR A 83 -5.87 25.21 0.27
CA THR A 83 -6.62 24.06 0.78
C THR A 83 -5.83 22.77 0.60
N VAL A 84 -6.01 21.80 1.50
CA VAL A 84 -5.56 20.43 1.27
C VAL A 84 -6.75 19.62 0.78
N ARG A 85 -6.66 19.09 -0.43
CA ARG A 85 -7.69 18.25 -1.07
C ARG A 85 -7.19 16.81 -1.16
N ILE A 86 -7.93 15.88 -0.56
CA ILE A 86 -7.66 14.44 -0.67
C ILE A 86 -8.82 13.81 -1.43
N ASN A 87 -8.57 13.48 -2.69
CA ASN A 87 -9.52 12.76 -3.53
C ASN A 87 -9.18 11.27 -3.48
N TYR A 88 -10.08 10.44 -2.99
CA TYR A 88 -9.86 8.99 -2.95
C TYR A 88 -10.88 8.25 -3.83
N ASP A 89 -10.43 7.17 -4.43
CA ASP A 89 -11.25 6.28 -5.25
C ASP A 89 -10.93 4.83 -4.89
N ILE A 90 -11.97 4.07 -4.53
CA ILE A 90 -11.85 2.67 -4.13
C ILE A 90 -12.06 1.83 -5.39
N LEU A 91 -10.99 1.18 -5.84
CA LEU A 91 -11.05 0.38 -7.04
C LEU A 91 -11.89 -0.89 -6.78
N PRO A 92 -12.75 -1.31 -7.73
CA PRO A 92 -13.59 -2.51 -7.59
C PRO A 92 -12.79 -3.82 -7.78
N ILE A 93 -11.49 -3.79 -7.50
CA ILE A 93 -10.57 -4.92 -7.64
C ILE A 93 -10.09 -5.40 -6.27
N VAL A 94 -9.86 -6.70 -6.17
CA VAL A 94 -9.30 -7.35 -4.98
C VAL A 94 -8.05 -8.09 -5.38
N VAL A 95 -6.93 -7.79 -4.71
CA VAL A 95 -5.66 -8.46 -4.93
C VAL A 95 -5.50 -9.55 -3.89
N GLN A 96 -5.49 -10.80 -4.35
CA GLN A 96 -5.29 -11.96 -3.49
C GLN A 96 -3.83 -12.40 -3.53
N VAL A 97 -3.19 -12.45 -2.36
CA VAL A 97 -1.80 -12.88 -2.21
C VAL A 97 -1.79 -14.19 -1.44
N SER A 98 -1.16 -15.21 -2.01
CA SER A 98 -0.97 -16.51 -1.36
C SER A 98 0.44 -17.01 -1.65
N GLU A 99 1.09 -17.56 -0.62
CA GLU A 99 2.39 -18.19 -0.77
C GLU A 99 2.22 -19.70 -0.92
N LYS A 100 2.80 -20.27 -1.99
CA LYS A 100 2.89 -21.72 -2.19
C LYS A 100 4.33 -22.16 -1.97
N ARG A 101 4.53 -23.13 -1.07
CA ARG A 101 5.83 -23.79 -0.91
C ARG A 101 6.12 -24.62 -2.16
N GLN A 102 7.25 -24.36 -2.80
CA GLN A 102 7.80 -25.25 -3.82
C GLN A 102 8.68 -26.32 -3.17
N ALA A 103 8.72 -27.51 -3.76
CA ALA A 103 9.53 -28.61 -3.26
C ALA A 103 11.03 -28.30 -3.44
N LEU A 104 11.86 -28.74 -2.48
CA LEU A 104 13.32 -28.54 -2.50
C LEU A 104 14.00 -29.06 -3.77
N TYR A 105 13.42 -30.07 -4.44
CA TYR A 105 13.94 -30.56 -5.71
C TYR A 105 13.98 -29.47 -6.79
N HIS A 106 13.00 -28.54 -6.83
CA HIS A 106 13.03 -27.42 -7.77
C HIS A 106 14.24 -26.49 -7.54
N PHE A 107 14.65 -26.32 -6.28
CA PHE A 107 15.84 -25.55 -5.95
C PHE A 107 17.11 -26.28 -6.38
N VAL A 108 17.22 -27.58 -6.10
CA VAL A 108 18.39 -28.39 -6.48
C VAL A 108 18.55 -28.45 -8.00
N THR A 109 17.45 -28.65 -8.76
CA THR A 109 17.52 -28.69 -10.21
C THR A 109 17.89 -27.33 -10.82
N GLN A 110 17.38 -26.21 -10.29
CA GLN A 110 17.80 -24.88 -10.74
C GLN A 110 19.27 -24.61 -10.40
N LEU A 111 19.74 -24.99 -9.21
CA LEU A 111 21.14 -24.82 -8.81
C LEU A 111 22.07 -25.61 -9.75
N CYS A 112 21.75 -26.87 -10.03
CA CYS A 112 22.50 -27.70 -10.98
C CYS A 112 22.39 -27.24 -12.44
N ALA A 113 21.43 -26.39 -12.79
CA ALA A 113 21.34 -25.81 -14.13
C ALA A 113 22.20 -24.54 -14.29
N ILE A 114 22.63 -23.93 -13.18
CA ILE A 114 23.46 -22.72 -13.15
C ILE A 114 24.95 -23.07 -13.01
N VAL A 115 25.26 -24.11 -12.23
CA VAL A 115 26.62 -24.65 -12.01
C VAL A 115 27.04 -25.52 -13.18
#